data_AF-A0A4Q3XXS3-F1
#
_entry.id   AF-A0A4Q3XXS3-F1
#
_cell.length_a   1.000
_cell.length_b   1.000
_cell.length_c   1.000
_cell.angle_alpha   90.00
_cell.angle_beta   90.00
_cell.angle_gamma   90.00
#
_symmetry.space_group_name_H-M   'P 1'
#
loop_
_entity.id
_entity.type
_entity.pdbx_description
1 polymer ?
#
loop_
_entity_poly.entity_id
_entity_poly.type
_entity_poly.pdbx_seq_one_letter_code
_entity_poly.pdbx_strand_id
1 'polypeptide(L)'
;MAHAMNTAAATPPVAIAPRDFRRARHIKRNVKLHSQIRDLITANPACRYIGGNFAVEAIAARLGFQPHDLAITDVKIGRRIITLICVPHRIWDRAFPSAKCIDLRFQARQEGHAAILVPQAVVEREPRLGNSQLLARTANIRVDATSRMAVLAHLIDN
;
A
#
# COMPACT_ATOMS: atom_id res chain seq x y z
N MET A 1 13.17 12.17 -64.00
CA MET A 1 13.27 11.29 -62.83
C MET A 1 13.93 12.06 -61.70
N ALA A 2 13.16 12.49 -60.70
CA ALA A 2 13.69 13.10 -59.48
C ALA A 2 12.89 12.51 -58.30
N HIS A 3 13.50 11.60 -57.56
CA HIS A 3 12.93 11.01 -56.36
C HIS A 3 13.06 12.01 -55.20
N ALA A 4 11.93 12.54 -54.72
CA ALA A 4 11.87 13.26 -53.46
C ALA A 4 11.83 12.26 -52.30
N MET A 5 12.95 12.10 -51.59
CA MET A 5 12.98 11.44 -50.30
C MET A 5 12.52 12.44 -49.24
N ASN A 6 11.27 12.33 -48.80
CA ASN A 6 10.76 13.10 -47.67
C ASN A 6 11.12 12.34 -46.37
N THR A 7 12.20 12.75 -45.73
CA THR A 7 12.63 12.24 -44.42
C THR A 7 11.66 12.69 -43.35
N ALA A 8 10.87 11.75 -42.81
CA ALA A 8 10.05 11.98 -41.63
C ALA A 8 10.94 12.47 -40.48
N ALA A 9 10.70 13.70 -40.01
CA ALA A 9 11.38 14.27 -38.87
C ALA A 9 11.09 13.40 -37.64
N ALA A 10 12.09 12.67 -37.17
CA ALA A 10 12.01 11.90 -35.94
C ALA A 10 11.88 12.88 -34.75
N THR A 11 10.73 12.87 -34.09
CA THR A 11 10.50 13.59 -32.83
C THR A 11 11.59 13.17 -31.83
N PRO A 12 12.37 14.10 -31.26
CA PRO A 12 13.40 13.74 -30.30
C PRO A 12 12.75 13.12 -29.05
N PRO A 13 13.31 12.02 -28.50
CA PRO A 13 12.78 11.41 -27.30
C PRO A 13 12.88 12.40 -26.14
N VAL A 14 11.73 12.70 -25.51
CA VAL A 14 11.68 13.58 -24.34
C VAL A 14 12.56 12.97 -23.24
N ALA A 15 13.68 13.63 -22.94
CA ALA A 15 14.58 13.23 -21.87
C ALA A 15 13.88 13.43 -20.52
N ILE A 16 13.33 12.34 -19.96
CA ILE A 16 12.68 12.37 -18.64
C ILE A 16 13.74 12.72 -17.58
N ALA A 17 13.49 13.78 -16.82
CA ALA A 17 14.47 14.26 -15.84
C ALA A 17 14.64 13.22 -14.70
N PRO A 18 15.86 13.04 -14.15
CA PRO A 18 16.14 12.11 -13.05
C PRO A 18 15.24 12.28 -11.80
N ARG A 19 14.71 13.49 -11.58
CA ARG A 19 13.77 13.80 -10.48
C ARG A 19 12.42 13.09 -10.65
N ASP A 20 11.96 12.90 -11.88
CA ASP A 20 10.68 12.26 -12.17
C ASP A 20 10.73 10.76 -11.87
N PHE A 21 11.87 10.10 -12.12
CA PHE A 21 12.07 8.70 -11.78
C PHE A 21 12.03 8.43 -10.28
N ARG A 22 12.65 9.31 -9.46
CA ARG A 22 12.63 9.16 -8.00
C ARG A 22 11.21 9.33 -7.45
N ARG A 23 10.49 10.34 -7.92
CA ARG A 23 9.10 10.60 -7.52
C ARG A 23 8.19 9.44 -7.93
N ALA A 24 8.27 8.98 -9.17
CA ALA A 24 7.50 7.83 -9.66
C ALA A 24 7.79 6.56 -8.85
N ARG A 25 9.05 6.31 -8.49
CA ARG A 25 9.43 5.17 -7.64
C ARG A 25 8.82 5.27 -6.24
N HIS A 26 8.80 6.45 -5.63
CA HIS A 26 8.20 6.65 -4.31
C HIS A 26 6.69 6.42 -4.34
N ILE A 27 6.00 6.93 -5.36
CA ILE A 27 4.57 6.70 -5.56
C ILE A 27 4.31 5.19 -5.70
N LYS A 28 5.04 4.49 -6.57
CA LYS A 28 4.90 3.03 -6.74
C LYS A 28 5.12 2.26 -5.44
N ARG A 29 6.13 2.64 -4.65
CA ARG A 29 6.39 2.02 -3.34
C ARG A 29 5.26 2.25 -2.35
N ASN A 30 4.67 3.44 -2.33
CA ASN A 30 3.55 3.70 -1.42
C ASN A 30 2.26 2.99 -1.88
N VAL A 31 1.99 2.96 -3.19
CA VAL A 31 0.89 2.14 -3.74
C VAL A 31 1.05 0.67 -3.32
N LYS A 32 2.28 0.14 -3.39
CA LYS A 32 2.59 -1.20 -2.87
C LYS A 32 2.32 -1.31 -1.37
N LEU A 33 2.74 -0.33 -0.57
CA LEU A 33 2.52 -0.32 0.88
C LEU A 33 1.02 -0.35 1.24
N HIS A 34 0.18 0.42 0.55
CA HIS A 34 -1.27 0.36 0.68
C HIS A 34 -1.83 -1.05 0.37
N SER A 35 -1.31 -1.70 -0.67
CA SER A 35 -1.69 -3.08 -1.00
C SER A 35 -1.29 -4.05 0.11
N GLN A 36 -0.07 -3.97 0.62
CA GLN A 36 0.43 -4.84 1.69
C GLN A 36 -0.38 -4.68 2.98
N ILE A 37 -0.75 -3.44 3.34
CA ILE A 37 -1.62 -3.17 4.50
C ILE A 37 -2.99 -3.79 4.30
N ARG A 38 -3.58 -3.65 3.10
CA ARG A 38 -4.86 -4.29 2.77
C ARG A 38 -4.76 -5.81 2.93
N ASP A 39 -3.72 -6.43 2.39
CA ASP A 39 -3.52 -7.89 2.47
C ASP A 39 -3.42 -8.36 3.93
N LEU A 40 -2.65 -7.66 4.77
CA LEU A 40 -2.53 -7.96 6.22
C LEU A 40 -3.87 -7.83 6.95
N ILE A 41 -4.64 -6.79 6.64
CA ILE A 41 -5.95 -6.56 7.26
C ILE A 41 -6.93 -7.66 6.83
N THR A 42 -7.01 -7.94 5.53
CA THR A 42 -7.94 -8.92 4.95
C THR A 42 -7.60 -10.35 5.38
N ALA A 43 -6.33 -10.66 5.62
CA ALA A 43 -5.92 -11.96 6.14
C ALA A 43 -6.39 -12.21 7.59
N ASN A 44 -6.81 -11.18 8.33
CA ASN A 44 -7.30 -11.32 9.70
C ASN A 44 -8.84 -11.23 9.72
N PRO A 45 -9.57 -12.30 10.08
CA PRO A 45 -11.04 -12.33 10.05
C PRO A 45 -11.70 -11.36 11.04
N ALA A 46 -10.98 -10.90 12.07
CA ALA A 46 -11.49 -9.92 13.03
C ALA A 46 -11.40 -8.47 12.52
N CYS A 47 -10.71 -8.26 11.40
CA CYS A 47 -10.43 -6.94 10.84
C CYS A 47 -11.18 -6.75 9.51
N ARG A 48 -11.60 -5.51 9.24
CA ARG A 48 -12.17 -5.12 7.94
C ARG A 48 -11.53 -3.84 7.45
N TYR A 49 -11.03 -3.88 6.23
CA TYR A 49 -10.53 -2.71 5.52
C TYR A 49 -11.69 -1.77 5.16
N ILE A 50 -11.60 -0.50 5.52
CA ILE A 50 -12.61 0.51 5.19
C ILE A 50 -12.17 1.32 3.96
N GLY A 51 -10.97 1.90 3.99
CA GLY A 51 -10.50 2.80 2.94
C GLY A 51 -9.50 3.83 3.45
N GLY A 52 -9.22 4.85 2.63
CA GLY A 52 -8.45 6.03 3.07
C GLY A 52 -9.23 6.88 4.08
N ASN A 53 -8.54 7.81 4.74
CA ASN A 53 -9.15 8.74 5.69
C ASN A 53 -8.81 10.17 5.27
N PHE A 54 -9.75 10.81 4.57
CA PHE A 54 -9.55 12.14 3.98
C PHE A 54 -9.27 13.22 5.03
N ALA A 55 -9.85 13.13 6.23
CA ALA A 55 -9.60 14.09 7.30
C ALA A 55 -8.13 14.00 7.73
N VAL A 56 -7.64 12.80 8.04
CA VAL A 56 -6.25 12.58 8.46
C VAL A 56 -5.25 12.84 7.32
N GLU A 57 -5.63 12.57 6.07
CA GLU A 57 -4.86 12.97 4.89
C GLU A 57 -4.75 14.50 4.75
N ALA A 58 -5.81 15.24 5.06
CA ALA A 58 -5.78 16.71 5.08
C ALA A 58 -4.87 17.25 6.19
N ILE A 59 -4.86 16.63 7.38
CA ILE A 59 -3.89 16.95 8.44
C ILE A 59 -2.46 16.71 7.93
N ALA A 60 -2.20 15.57 7.28
CA ALA A 60 -0.90 15.25 6.74
C ALA A 60 -0.44 16.28 5.69
N ALA A 61 -1.34 16.70 4.80
CA ALA A 61 -1.07 17.74 3.81
C ALA A 61 -0.68 19.07 4.47
N ARG A 62 -1.37 19.49 5.55
CA ARG A 62 -1.03 20.71 6.33
C ARG A 62 0.36 20.62 6.97
N LEU A 63 0.80 19.43 7.38
CA LEU A 63 2.14 19.20 7.93
C LEU A 63 3.25 19.13 6.85
N GLY A 64 2.87 19.24 5.58
CA GLY A 64 3.76 19.28 4.42
C GLY A 64 4.05 17.90 3.81
N PHE A 65 3.29 16.86 4.17
CA PHE A 65 3.36 15.58 3.47
C PHE A 65 2.69 15.69 2.09
N GLN A 66 3.32 15.11 1.08
CA GLN A 66 2.74 15.03 -0.24
C GLN A 66 1.73 13.88 -0.34
N PRO A 67 0.78 13.95 -1.30
CA PRO A 67 0.02 12.78 -1.70
C PRO A 67 1.00 11.64 -2.02
N HIS A 68 0.80 10.48 -1.41
CA HIS A 68 1.70 9.32 -1.47
C HIS A 68 3.03 9.41 -0.70
N ASP A 69 3.15 10.28 0.29
CA ASP A 69 4.23 10.16 1.29
C ASP A 69 3.94 9.12 2.37
N LEU A 70 2.69 8.99 2.79
CA LEU A 70 2.23 8.09 3.85
C LEU A 70 1.15 7.15 3.31
N ALA A 71 1.00 5.97 3.90
CA ALA A 71 -0.13 5.09 3.64
C ALA A 71 -1.14 5.22 4.79
N ILE A 72 -2.21 5.98 4.57
CA ILE A 72 -3.24 6.25 5.59
C ILE A 72 -4.48 5.44 5.26
N THR A 73 -5.00 4.68 6.23
CA THR A 73 -6.20 3.88 6.02
C THR A 73 -6.94 3.60 7.32
N ASP A 74 -8.27 3.54 7.25
CA ASP A 74 -9.11 3.11 8.34
C ASP A 74 -9.32 1.59 8.30
N VAL A 75 -9.18 0.97 9.48
CA VAL A 75 -9.47 -0.43 9.74
C VAL A 75 -10.54 -0.54 10.81
N LYS A 76 -11.54 -1.38 10.56
CA LYS A 76 -12.53 -1.76 11.58
C LYS A 76 -12.04 -3.01 12.30
N ILE A 77 -12.02 -2.96 13.63
CA ILE A 77 -11.72 -4.10 14.50
C ILE A 77 -12.86 -4.21 15.52
N GLY A 78 -13.71 -5.23 15.36
CA GLY A 78 -14.95 -5.35 16.12
C GLY A 78 -15.86 -4.13 15.92
N ARG A 79 -16.10 -3.37 17.00
CA ARG A 79 -16.92 -2.13 16.98
C ARG A 79 -16.11 -0.85 16.78
N ARG A 80 -14.78 -0.92 16.77
CA ARG A 80 -13.90 0.25 16.71
C ARG A 80 -13.39 0.49 15.30
N ILE A 81 -13.25 1.76 14.93
CA ILE A 81 -12.54 2.19 13.72
C ILE A 81 -11.23 2.80 14.19
N ILE A 82 -10.12 2.32 13.62
CA ILE A 82 -8.76 2.76 13.94
C ILE A 82 -8.14 3.27 12.64
N THR A 83 -7.52 4.44 12.70
CA THR A 83 -6.78 5.00 11.56
C THR A 83 -5.34 4.56 11.65
N LEU A 84 -4.90 3.75 10.69
CA LEU A 84 -3.51 3.36 10.53
C LEU A 84 -2.80 4.39 9.67
N ILE A 85 -1.73 4.96 10.21
CA ILE A 85 -0.82 5.86 9.50
C ILE A 85 0.48 5.10 9.32
N CYS A 86 0.65 4.46 8.17
CA CYS A 86 1.85 3.70 7.84
C CYS A 86 2.94 4.62 7.29
N VAL A 87 4.11 4.57 7.92
CA VAL A 87 5.24 5.46 7.65
C VAL A 87 6.35 4.70 6.91
N PRO A 88 6.70 5.09 5.67
CA PRO A 88 7.81 4.49 4.94
C PRO A 88 9.17 4.70 5.64
N HIS A 89 10.11 3.77 5.46
CA HIS A 89 11.47 3.85 6.04
C HIS A 89 12.16 5.21 5.80
N ARG A 90 12.06 5.73 4.57
CA ARG A 90 12.66 7.02 4.19
C ARG A 90 12.19 8.22 5.03
N ILE A 91 11.00 8.11 5.64
CA ILE A 91 10.39 9.13 6.49
C ILE A 91 10.67 8.79 7.96
N TRP A 92 10.55 7.51 8.34
CA TRP A 92 10.73 7.07 9.72
C TRP A 92 12.17 7.20 10.23
N ASP A 93 13.16 6.88 9.39
CA ASP A 93 14.57 6.81 9.79
C ASP A 93 15.26 8.19 9.87
N ARG A 94 14.53 9.28 9.60
CA ARG A 94 15.03 10.66 9.67
C ARG A 94 14.34 11.41 10.81
N ALA A 95 15.13 12.06 11.67
CA ALA A 95 14.63 12.72 12.89
C ALA A 95 13.56 13.80 12.64
N PHE A 96 13.73 14.63 11.60
CA PHE A 96 12.78 15.72 11.33
C PHE A 96 11.45 15.24 10.71
N PRO A 97 11.45 14.38 9.67
CA PRO A 97 10.20 13.81 9.17
C PRO A 97 9.49 12.88 10.16
N SER A 98 10.20 12.17 11.04
CA SER A 98 9.56 11.31 12.04
C SER A 98 8.84 12.11 13.14
N ALA A 99 9.38 13.25 13.56
CA ALA A 99 8.69 14.18 14.46
C ALA A 99 7.35 14.65 13.86
N LYS A 100 7.32 15.00 12.57
CA LYS A 100 6.08 15.36 11.87
C LYS A 100 5.05 14.22 11.82
N CYS A 101 5.49 12.96 11.73
CA CYS A 101 4.59 11.82 11.82
C CYS A 101 3.97 11.69 13.22
N ILE A 102 4.77 11.96 14.27
CA ILE A 102 4.29 11.98 15.65
C ILE A 102 3.26 13.11 15.83
N ASP A 103 3.53 14.30 15.31
CA ASP A 103 2.60 15.43 15.33
C ASP A 103 1.30 15.12 14.58
N LEU A 104 1.39 14.49 13.40
CA LEU A 104 0.24 14.01 12.65
C LEU A 104 -0.65 13.10 13.49
N ARG A 105 -0.06 12.13 14.19
CA ARG A 105 -0.81 11.24 15.09
C ARG A 105 -1.48 12.01 16.23
N PHE A 106 -0.80 12.98 16.83
CA PHE A 106 -1.38 13.78 17.89
C PHE A 106 -2.56 14.61 17.40
N GLN A 107 -2.41 15.33 16.28
CA GLN A 107 -3.49 16.13 15.70
C GLN A 107 -4.68 15.26 15.28
N ALA A 108 -4.44 14.11 14.63
CA ALA A 108 -5.50 13.18 14.28
C ALA A 108 -6.29 12.69 15.50
N ARG A 109 -5.61 12.45 16.63
CA ARG A 109 -6.28 12.07 17.89
C ARG A 109 -7.08 13.21 18.51
N GLN A 110 -6.59 14.45 18.41
CA GLN A 110 -7.33 15.63 18.86
C GLN A 110 -8.61 15.84 18.04
N GLU A 111 -8.58 15.51 16.74
CA GLU A 111 -9.75 15.52 15.86
C GLU A 111 -10.66 14.27 16.05
N GLY A 112 -10.40 13.44 17.06
CA GLY A 112 -11.26 12.31 17.44
C GLY A 112 -10.97 10.99 16.71
N HIS A 113 -9.96 10.94 15.85
CA HIS A 113 -9.57 9.68 15.19
C HIS A 113 -8.72 8.82 16.12
N ALA A 114 -9.04 7.52 16.21
CA ALA A 114 -8.19 6.55 16.90
C ALA A 114 -6.95 6.22 16.06
N ALA A 115 -6.05 7.19 15.92
CA ALA A 115 -4.89 7.11 15.05
C ALA A 115 -3.70 6.38 15.70
N ILE A 116 -3.03 5.55 14.91
CA ILE A 116 -1.83 4.80 15.30
C ILE A 116 -0.77 4.94 14.19
N LEU A 117 0.48 5.15 14.60
CA LEU A 117 1.63 5.12 13.68
C LEU A 117 2.14 3.69 13.55
N VAL A 118 2.37 3.27 12.31
CA VAL A 118 2.88 1.94 12.00
C VAL A 118 4.10 2.09 11.08
N PRO A 119 5.30 1.72 11.52
CA PRO A 119 6.46 1.72 10.64
C PRO A 119 6.31 0.70 9.51
N GLN A 120 6.82 1.00 8.32
CA GLN A 120 6.86 0.07 7.18
C GLN A 120 7.48 -1.29 7.56
N ALA A 121 8.51 -1.30 8.40
CA ALA A 121 9.14 -2.51 8.91
C ALA A 121 8.16 -3.49 9.57
N VAL A 122 7.11 -2.98 10.23
CA VAL A 122 6.10 -3.81 10.90
C VAL A 122 5.16 -4.45 9.88
N VAL A 123 4.85 -3.73 8.81
CA VAL A 123 4.02 -4.20 7.68
C VAL A 123 4.77 -5.26 6.86
N GLU A 124 6.05 -5.02 6.58
CA GLU A 124 6.87 -5.90 5.73
C GLU A 124 7.58 -7.03 6.49
N ARG A 125 7.22 -7.25 7.77
CA ARG A 125 7.86 -8.28 8.59
C ARG A 125 7.46 -9.69 8.12
N GLU A 126 8.43 -10.45 7.64
CA GLU A 126 8.25 -11.87 7.35
C GLU A 126 8.24 -12.74 8.62
N PRO A 127 7.57 -13.90 8.62
CA PRO A 127 6.79 -14.50 7.51
C PRO A 127 5.35 -13.96 7.40
N ARG A 128 5.02 -12.91 8.17
CA ARG A 128 3.64 -12.44 8.33
C ARG A 128 3.09 -11.89 7.02
N LEU A 129 3.89 -11.11 6.29
CA LEU A 129 3.46 -10.54 5.02
C LEU A 129 3.21 -11.64 3.97
N GLY A 130 4.15 -12.58 3.79
CA GLY A 130 3.98 -13.69 2.85
C GLY A 130 2.72 -14.51 3.12
N ASN A 131 2.48 -14.87 4.38
CA ASN A 131 1.28 -15.62 4.78
C ASN A 131 0.00 -14.81 4.55
N SER A 132 0.00 -13.51 4.88
CA SER A 132 -1.17 -12.66 4.65
C SER A 132 -1.48 -12.47 3.18
N GLN A 133 -0.47 -12.37 2.32
CA GLN A 133 -0.68 -12.31 0.87
C GLN A 133 -1.27 -13.61 0.32
N LEU A 134 -0.81 -14.77 0.80
CA LEU A 134 -1.38 -16.06 0.43
C LEU A 134 -2.85 -16.13 0.86
N LEU A 135 -3.15 -15.85 2.14
CA LEU A 135 -4.51 -15.87 2.66
C LEU A 135 -5.43 -14.88 1.95
N ALA A 136 -4.97 -13.65 1.68
CA ALA A 136 -5.75 -12.65 0.95
C ALA A 136 -6.09 -13.08 -0.48
N ARG A 137 -5.14 -13.73 -1.18
CA ARG A 137 -5.37 -14.26 -2.54
C ARG A 137 -6.30 -15.46 -2.55
N THR A 138 -6.26 -16.30 -1.51
CA THR A 138 -7.10 -17.49 -1.40
C THR A 138 -8.43 -17.23 -0.68
N ALA A 139 -8.66 -16.04 -0.11
CA ALA A 139 -9.83 -15.74 0.71
C ALA A 139 -11.17 -16.00 0.00
N ASN A 140 -11.20 -15.84 -1.32
CA ASN A 140 -12.39 -16.08 -2.16
C ASN A 140 -12.35 -17.42 -2.90
N ILE A 141 -11.30 -18.22 -2.73
CA ILE A 141 -11.20 -19.55 -3.34
C ILE A 141 -11.98 -20.51 -2.47
N ARG A 142 -13.12 -20.98 -3.00
CA ARG A 142 -13.86 -22.10 -2.43
C ARG A 142 -13.41 -23.37 -3.13
N VAL A 143 -12.87 -24.32 -2.38
CA VAL A 143 -12.57 -25.65 -2.91
C VAL A 143 -13.89 -26.41 -3.02
N ASP A 144 -14.39 -26.55 -4.25
CA ASP A 144 -15.60 -27.30 -4.54
C ASP A 144 -15.39 -28.82 -4.35
N ALA A 145 -16.48 -29.59 -4.41
CA ALA A 145 -16.43 -31.03 -4.25
C ALA A 145 -15.60 -31.69 -5.37
N THR A 146 -15.69 -31.15 -6.59
CA THR A 146 -14.97 -31.62 -7.77
C THR A 146 -13.45 -31.51 -7.60
N SER A 147 -12.96 -30.35 -7.18
CA SER A 147 -11.53 -30.13 -6.92
C SER A 147 -11.01 -31.03 -5.80
N ARG A 148 -11.83 -31.27 -4.76
CA ARG A 148 -11.52 -32.22 -3.69
C ARG A 148 -11.40 -33.66 -4.21
N MET A 149 -12.35 -34.10 -5.03
CA MET A 149 -12.32 -35.44 -5.62
C MET A 149 -11.15 -35.64 -6.57
N ALA A 150 -10.79 -34.62 -7.36
CA ALA A 150 -9.63 -34.68 -8.25
C ALA A 150 -8.31 -34.85 -7.48
N VAL A 151 -8.14 -34.12 -6.36
CA VAL A 151 -6.97 -34.27 -5.50
C VAL A 151 -6.95 -35.63 -4.81
N LEU A 152 -8.09 -36.09 -4.28
CA LEU A 152 -8.19 -37.40 -3.64
C LEU A 152 -7.89 -38.55 -4.59
N ALA A 153 -8.42 -38.51 -5.82
CA ALA A 153 -8.12 -39.50 -6.84
C ALA A 153 -6.62 -39.55 -7.14
N HIS A 154 -5.98 -38.40 -7.33
CA HIS A 154 -4.55 -38.33 -7.59
C HIS A 154 -3.67 -38.86 -6.44
N LEU A 155 -4.10 -38.68 -5.19
CA LEU A 155 -3.41 -39.20 -4.00
C LEU A 155 -3.68 -40.69 -3.74
N ILE A 156 -4.73 -41.26 -4.32
CA ILE A 156 -5.01 -42.71 -4.25
C ILE A 156 -4.20 -43.45 -5.32
N ASP A 157 -4.00 -42.82 -6.48
CA ASP A 157 -3.28 -43.40 -7.62
C ASP A 157 -1.74 -43.32 -7.52
N ASN A 158 -1.19 -42.56 -6.57
CA ASN A 158 0.27 -42.39 -6.34
C ASN A 158 0.65 -42.60 -4.88
#